data_AF-A0A8T5HRJ5-F1
#
_entry.id   AF-A0A8T5HRJ5-F1
#
_cell.length_a   1.000
_cell.length_b   1.000
_cell.length_c   1.000
_cell.angle_alpha   90.00
_cell.angle_beta   90.00
_cell.angle_gamma   90.00
#
_symmetry.space_group_name_H-M   'P 1'
#
loop_
_entity.id
_entity.type
_entity.pdbx_description
1 polymer ?
#
loop_
_entity_poly.entity_id
_entity_poly.type
_entity_poly.pdbx_seq_one_letter_code
_entity_poly.pdbx_strand_id
1 'polypeptide(L)'
;MIFESAFFTEMLLPFLLVFVVVFAILQKSKILGDGKAQNDAIVGLVIGLILIGVPGPRDILVGIMPWMAVGVAVILVFMILYGFVAGDLSDDKNMPPALKYTFLGIAAVFTVGVVLFVSGLWESVWASFGGQSDIWMNVVMVALVVAVVGVAIWGGKKKEG
;
A
#
# COMPACT_ATOMS: atom_id res chain seq x y z
N MET A 1 -6.24 29.56 -8.12
CA MET A 1 -6.06 28.45 -7.16
C MET A 1 -7.34 27.62 -7.05
N ILE A 2 -7.89 27.10 -8.16
CA ILE A 2 -9.17 26.36 -8.11
C ILE A 2 -9.04 25.00 -7.42
N PHE A 3 -7.88 24.35 -7.58
CA PHE A 3 -7.55 23.04 -7.03
C PHE A 3 -7.27 23.05 -5.51
N GLU A 4 -7.02 24.23 -4.94
CA GLU A 4 -6.76 24.42 -3.51
C GLU A 4 -7.99 24.92 -2.75
N SER A 5 -9.09 25.18 -3.46
CA SER A 5 -10.32 25.66 -2.81
C SER A 5 -10.92 24.55 -1.95
N ALA A 6 -11.43 24.90 -0.76
CA ALA A 6 -12.09 23.96 0.15
C ALA A 6 -13.24 23.20 -0.53
N PHE A 7 -13.98 23.86 -1.42
CA PHE A 7 -14.99 23.19 -2.25
C PHE A 7 -14.40 22.03 -3.06
N PHE A 8 -13.24 22.23 -3.67
CA PHE A 8 -12.60 21.22 -4.50
C PHE A 8 -12.04 20.07 -3.66
N THR A 9 -11.30 20.39 -2.60
CA THR A 9 -10.59 19.40 -1.78
C THR A 9 -11.49 18.64 -0.81
N GLU A 10 -12.53 19.27 -0.27
CA GLU A 10 -13.37 18.68 0.79
C GLU A 10 -14.70 18.13 0.26
N MET A 11 -15.16 18.57 -0.91
CA MET A 11 -16.40 18.05 -1.50
C MET A 11 -16.17 17.35 -2.83
N LEU A 12 -15.56 18.02 -3.81
CA LEU A 12 -15.52 17.50 -5.18
C LEU A 12 -14.59 16.28 -5.33
N LEU A 13 -13.37 16.34 -4.77
CA LEU A 13 -12.44 15.22 -4.78
C LEU A 13 -12.97 13.96 -4.07
N PRO A 14 -13.44 14.03 -2.81
CA PRO A 14 -13.95 12.84 -2.14
C PRO A 14 -15.25 12.34 -2.79
N PHE A 15 -16.09 13.21 -3.36
CA PHE A 15 -17.23 12.80 -4.18
C PHE A 15 -16.79 11.93 -5.37
N LEU A 16 -15.86 12.45 -6.17
CA LEU A 16 -15.36 11.75 -7.36
C LEU A 16 -14.71 10.41 -6.98
N LEU A 17 -13.96 10.39 -5.88
CA LEU A 17 -13.33 9.18 -5.38
C LEU A 17 -14.36 8.10 -5.03
N VAL A 18 -15.40 8.45 -4.26
CA VAL A 18 -16.47 7.49 -3.92
C VAL A 18 -17.22 7.06 -5.16
N PHE A 19 -17.60 8.01 -6.01
CA PHE A 19 -18.31 7.74 -7.27
C PHE A 19 -17.56 6.70 -8.11
N VAL A 20 -16.26 6.94 -8.37
CA VAL A 20 -15.45 6.05 -9.20
C VAL A 20 -15.24 4.70 -8.54
N VAL A 21 -14.94 4.66 -7.23
CA VAL A 21 -14.71 3.40 -6.51
C VAL A 21 -15.97 2.54 -6.48
N VAL A 22 -17.11 3.12 -6.14
CA VAL A 22 -18.40 2.41 -6.11
C VAL A 22 -18.78 1.95 -7.52
N PHE A 23 -18.66 2.82 -8.53
CA PHE A 23 -18.91 2.47 -9.92
C PHE A 23 -18.02 1.29 -10.37
N ALA A 24 -16.73 1.32 -10.08
CA ALA A 24 -15.79 0.26 -10.44
C ALA A 24 -16.10 -1.06 -9.72
N ILE A 25 -16.51 -1.01 -8.45
CA ILE A 25 -16.95 -2.18 -7.69
C ILE A 25 -18.21 -2.78 -8.31
N LEU A 26 -19.20 -1.97 -8.68
CA LEU A 26 -20.43 -2.43 -9.32
C LEU A 26 -20.15 -3.05 -10.70
N GLN A 27 -19.31 -2.41 -11.53
CA GLN A 27 -18.87 -2.95 -12.82
C GLN A 27 -18.18 -4.31 -12.67
N LYS A 28 -17.26 -4.42 -11.71
CA LYS A 28 -16.47 -5.63 -11.53
C LYS A 28 -17.26 -6.77 -10.89
N SER A 29 -18.20 -6.44 -10.00
CA SER A 29 -19.05 -7.42 -9.32
C SER A 29 -20.26 -7.85 -10.14
N LYS A 30 -20.69 -7.05 -11.13
CA LYS A 30 -21.87 -7.29 -11.97
C LYS A 30 -23.16 -7.48 -11.17
N ILE A 31 -23.25 -6.84 -10.00
CA ILE A 31 -24.36 -7.03 -9.07
C ILE A 31 -25.72 -6.59 -9.63
N LEU A 32 -25.73 -5.61 -10.54
CA LEU A 32 -26.94 -5.13 -11.23
C LEU A 32 -27.19 -5.84 -12.58
N GLY A 33 -26.34 -6.80 -12.94
CA GLY A 33 -26.38 -7.55 -14.20
C GLY A 33 -25.36 -7.07 -15.24
N ASP A 34 -25.14 -7.93 -16.25
CA ASP A 34 -24.18 -7.65 -17.33
C ASP A 34 -24.62 -6.48 -18.22
N GLY A 35 -23.66 -5.65 -18.62
CA GLY A 35 -23.89 -4.53 -19.53
C GLY A 35 -24.70 -3.36 -18.94
N LYS A 36 -24.87 -3.29 -17.62
CA LYS A 36 -25.68 -2.27 -16.92
C LYS A 36 -24.88 -1.04 -16.47
N ALA A 37 -23.89 -0.63 -17.26
CA ALA A 37 -23.00 0.48 -16.90
C ALA A 37 -23.70 1.80 -16.60
N GLN A 38 -24.81 2.11 -17.28
CA GLN A 38 -25.60 3.30 -16.96
C GLN A 38 -26.21 3.23 -15.55
N ASN A 39 -26.75 2.07 -15.16
CA ASN A 39 -27.33 1.89 -13.83
C ASN A 39 -26.24 1.95 -12.76
N ASP A 40 -25.10 1.30 -12.99
CA ASP A 40 -23.97 1.33 -12.07
C ASP A 40 -23.45 2.76 -11.86
N ALA A 41 -23.41 3.57 -12.93
CA ALA A 41 -23.01 4.97 -12.85
C ALA A 41 -24.03 5.81 -12.05
N ILE A 42 -25.33 5.63 -12.28
CA ILE A 42 -26.37 6.33 -11.51
C ILE A 42 -26.28 5.94 -10.02
N VAL A 43 -26.11 4.66 -9.71
CA VAL A 43 -25.99 4.18 -8.33
C VAL A 43 -24.73 4.73 -7.67
N GLY A 44 -23.58 4.67 -8.35
CA GLY A 44 -22.33 5.27 -7.87
C GLY A 44 -22.47 6.77 -7.63
N LEU A 45 -23.20 7.49 -8.50
CA LEU A 45 -23.45 8.93 -8.37
C LEU A 45 -24.28 9.24 -7.13
N VAL A 46 -25.39 8.53 -6.95
CA VAL A 46 -26.28 8.70 -5.80
C VAL A 46 -25.54 8.40 -4.50
N ILE A 47 -24.78 7.30 -4.44
CA ILE A 47 -23.99 6.94 -3.24
C ILE A 47 -22.91 7.99 -2.95
N GLY A 48 -22.19 8.45 -3.97
CA GLY A 48 -21.20 9.52 -3.83
C GLY A 48 -21.80 10.81 -3.27
N LEU A 49 -22.96 11.23 -3.78
CA LEU A 49 -23.65 12.44 -3.29
C LEU A 49 -24.15 12.28 -1.86
N ILE A 50 -24.76 11.15 -1.51
CA ILE A 50 -25.22 10.86 -0.14
C ILE A 50 -24.06 10.93 0.84
N LEU A 51 -22.93 10.31 0.50
CA LEU A 51 -21.79 10.21 1.40
C LEU A 51 -21.17 11.59 1.66
N ILE A 52 -21.00 12.43 0.62
CA ILE A 52 -20.47 13.79 0.78
C ILE A 52 -21.47 14.73 1.46
N GLY A 53 -22.77 14.47 1.33
CA GLY A 53 -23.80 15.22 2.03
C GLY A 53 -23.79 15.05 3.55
N VAL A 54 -23.12 14.01 4.09
CA VAL A 54 -23.05 13.74 5.53
C VAL A 54 -21.65 14.06 6.05
N PRO A 55 -21.50 15.00 7.02
CA PRO A 55 -20.19 15.43 7.52
C PRO A 55 -19.30 14.30 8.04
N GLY A 56 -19.83 13.40 8.89
CA GLY A 56 -19.02 12.33 9.49
C GLY A 56 -18.32 11.43 8.45
N PRO A 57 -19.06 10.76 7.55
CA PRO A 57 -18.48 9.95 6.48
C PRO A 57 -17.56 10.75 5.54
N ARG A 58 -17.92 11.99 5.19
CA ARG A 58 -17.09 12.86 4.36
C ARG A 58 -15.73 13.13 5.01
N ASP A 59 -15.71 13.49 6.29
CA ASP A 59 -14.48 13.88 6.97
C ASP A 59 -13.53 12.68 7.12
N ILE A 60 -14.06 11.46 7.27
CA ILE A 60 -13.27 10.22 7.20
C ILE A 60 -12.62 10.07 5.82
N LEU A 61 -13.37 10.28 4.73
CA LEU A 61 -12.83 10.21 3.38
C LEU A 61 -11.72 11.24 3.15
N VAL A 62 -11.94 12.47 3.59
CA VAL A 62 -10.93 13.53 3.54
C VAL A 62 -9.68 13.15 4.32
N GLY A 63 -9.84 12.53 5.48
CA GLY A 63 -8.73 12.01 6.28
C GLY A 63 -7.94 10.89 5.59
N ILE A 64 -8.58 9.99 4.85
CA ILE A 64 -7.88 8.86 4.18
C ILE A 64 -7.32 9.22 2.80
N MET A 65 -7.83 10.27 2.15
CA MET A 65 -7.43 10.66 0.79
C MET A 65 -5.91 10.83 0.61
N PRO A 66 -5.17 11.52 1.51
CA PRO A 66 -3.72 11.63 1.41
C PRO A 66 -3.03 10.26 1.45
N TRP A 67 -3.48 9.38 2.35
CA TRP A 67 -2.92 8.03 2.50
C TRP A 67 -3.21 7.14 1.29
N MET A 68 -4.40 7.27 0.71
CA MET A 68 -4.74 6.59 -0.54
C MET A 68 -3.86 7.06 -1.70
N ALA A 69 -3.63 8.37 -1.82
CA ALA A 69 -2.77 8.92 -2.86
C ALA A 69 -1.33 8.38 -2.74
N VAL A 70 -0.79 8.35 -1.52
CA VAL A 70 0.51 7.72 -1.24
C VAL A 70 0.46 6.23 -1.59
N GLY A 71 -0.53 5.48 -1.12
CA GLY A 71 -0.66 4.05 -1.40
C GLY A 71 -0.71 3.72 -2.90
N VAL A 72 -1.47 4.49 -3.69
CA VAL A 72 -1.54 4.32 -5.14
C VAL A 72 -0.20 4.65 -5.82
N ALA A 73 0.45 5.76 -5.42
CA ALA A 73 1.76 6.12 -5.96
C ALA A 73 2.80 5.02 -5.70
N VAL A 74 2.74 4.41 -4.51
CA VAL A 74 3.64 3.35 -4.07
C VAL A 74 3.40 2.06 -4.84
N ILE A 75 2.14 1.67 -5.02
CA ILE A 75 1.78 0.52 -5.87
C ILE A 75 2.23 0.77 -7.31
N LEU A 76 2.07 1.99 -7.83
CA LEU A 76 2.49 2.35 -9.18
C LEU A 76 4.01 2.26 -9.34
N VAL A 77 4.79 2.81 -8.40
CA VAL A 77 6.25 2.68 -8.40
C VAL A 77 6.65 1.21 -8.31
N PHE A 78 6.03 0.43 -7.43
CA PHE A 78 6.27 -1.00 -7.33
C PHE A 78 5.97 -1.73 -8.65
N MET A 79 4.84 -1.46 -9.29
CA MET A 79 4.46 -2.08 -10.56
C MET A 79 5.40 -1.69 -11.70
N ILE A 80 5.93 -0.46 -11.72
CA ILE A 80 6.93 -0.03 -12.70
C ILE A 80 8.26 -0.76 -12.45
N LEU A 81 8.73 -0.81 -11.20
CA LEU A 81 9.97 -1.51 -10.86
C LEU A 81 9.84 -3.01 -11.14
N TYR A 82 8.72 -3.60 -10.76
CA TYR A 82 8.38 -4.98 -11.07
C TYR A 82 8.32 -5.19 -12.58
N GLY A 83 7.63 -4.32 -13.32
CA GLY A 83 7.51 -4.38 -14.77
C GLY A 83 8.82 -4.13 -15.51
N PHE A 84 9.75 -3.36 -14.95
CA PHE A 84 11.10 -3.18 -15.52
C PHE A 84 11.97 -4.41 -15.28
N VAL A 85 11.92 -4.96 -14.07
CA VAL A 85 12.66 -6.19 -13.71
C VAL A 85 12.06 -7.40 -14.40
N ALA A 86 10.74 -7.48 -14.55
CA ALA A 86 10.02 -8.60 -15.17
C ALA A 86 9.77 -8.42 -16.67
N GLY A 87 9.84 -7.19 -17.19
CA GLY A 87 9.54 -6.87 -18.58
C GLY A 87 10.61 -7.32 -19.56
N ASP A 88 11.84 -7.51 -19.09
CA ASP A 88 12.92 -8.16 -19.84
C ASP A 88 13.00 -9.68 -19.57
N LEU A 89 12.05 -10.24 -18.78
CA LEU A 89 12.01 -11.64 -18.34
C LEU A 89 10.94 -12.48 -19.07
N SER A 90 10.60 -12.12 -20.30
CA SER A 90 9.84 -13.02 -21.19
C SER A 90 10.66 -14.26 -21.57
N ASP A 91 11.98 -14.24 -21.32
CA ASP A 91 12.89 -15.36 -21.58
C ASP A 91 13.38 -15.97 -20.25
N ASP A 92 12.63 -16.99 -19.80
CA ASP A 92 12.68 -17.72 -18.52
C ASP A 92 14.02 -18.43 -18.20
N LYS A 93 15.07 -18.26 -19.02
CA LYS A 93 16.24 -19.18 -18.98
C LYS A 93 17.54 -18.63 -18.42
N ASN A 94 17.73 -17.32 -18.24
CA ASN A 94 19.08 -16.79 -17.99
C ASN A 94 19.26 -15.90 -16.75
N MET A 95 18.29 -15.82 -15.83
CA MET A 95 18.51 -15.07 -14.58
C MET A 95 18.83 -15.99 -13.39
N PRO A 96 19.99 -15.81 -12.72
CA PRO A 96 20.24 -16.47 -11.45
C PRO A 96 19.15 -16.07 -10.45
N PRO A 97 18.49 -17.02 -9.76
CA PRO A 97 17.40 -16.73 -8.82
C PRO A 97 17.81 -15.71 -7.75
N ALA A 98 19.09 -15.70 -7.35
CA ALA A 98 19.64 -14.73 -6.43
C ALA A 98 19.47 -13.28 -6.89
N LEU A 99 19.67 -12.96 -8.18
CA LEU A 99 19.61 -11.59 -8.69
C LEU A 99 18.19 -11.03 -8.62
N LYS A 100 17.20 -11.86 -8.94
CA LYS A 100 15.76 -11.55 -8.86
C LYS A 100 15.34 -11.22 -7.44
N TYR A 101 15.79 -12.02 -6.45
CA TYR A 101 15.47 -11.76 -5.04
C TYR A 101 16.17 -10.52 -4.49
N THR A 102 17.41 -10.23 -4.87
CA THR A 102 18.08 -8.98 -4.47
C THR A 102 17.40 -7.75 -5.04
N PHE A 103 17.04 -7.76 -6.33
CA PHE A 103 16.34 -6.62 -6.94
C PHE A 103 14.94 -6.42 -6.35
N LEU A 104 14.20 -7.50 -6.10
CA LEU A 104 12.89 -7.42 -5.45
C LEU A 104 13.01 -6.90 -4.01
N GLY A 105 14.06 -7.32 -3.28
CA GLY A 105 14.37 -6.79 -1.96
C GLY A 105 14.70 -5.29 -1.99
N ILE A 106 15.54 -4.84 -2.93
CA ILE A 106 15.90 -3.42 -3.09
C ILE A 106 14.68 -2.59 -3.49
N ALA A 107 13.88 -3.06 -4.45
CA ALA A 107 12.66 -2.37 -4.88
C ALA A 107 11.63 -2.27 -3.76
N ALA A 108 11.45 -3.33 -2.97
CA ALA A 108 10.57 -3.31 -1.79
C ALA A 108 11.07 -2.30 -0.74
N VAL A 109 12.35 -2.32 -0.40
CA VAL A 109 12.95 -1.37 0.57
C VAL A 109 12.85 0.07 0.07
N PHE A 110 13.14 0.32 -1.21
CA PHE A 110 13.02 1.65 -1.81
C PHE A 110 11.57 2.15 -1.78
N THR A 111 10.63 1.29 -2.17
CA THR A 111 9.19 1.60 -2.17
C THR A 111 8.72 1.95 -0.76
N VAL A 112 9.06 1.13 0.24
CA VAL A 112 8.74 1.38 1.65
C VAL A 112 9.40 2.67 2.15
N GLY A 113 10.66 2.92 1.79
CA GLY A 113 11.36 4.16 2.15
C GLY A 113 10.67 5.41 1.62
N VAL A 114 10.24 5.39 0.36
CA VAL A 114 9.49 6.50 -0.26
C VAL A 114 8.13 6.69 0.42
N VAL A 115 7.41 5.60 0.74
CA VAL A 115 6.14 5.68 1.50
C VAL A 115 6.38 6.44 2.81
N LEU A 116 7.34 5.98 3.60
CA LEU A 116 7.60 6.50 4.95
C LEU A 116 8.05 7.95 4.91
N PHE A 117 8.89 8.32 3.94
CA PHE A 117 9.35 9.69 3.75
C PHE A 117 8.21 10.62 3.33
N VAL A 118 7.43 10.27 2.30
CA VAL A 118 6.37 11.13 1.76
C VAL A 118 5.17 11.24 2.70
N SER A 119 4.84 10.17 3.42
CA SER A 119 3.72 10.17 4.36
C SER A 119 4.00 10.93 5.66
N GLY A 120 5.23 11.41 5.89
CA GLY A 120 5.64 11.98 7.16
C GLY A 120 5.69 10.96 8.31
N LEU A 121 5.38 9.68 8.04
CA LEU A 121 5.52 8.60 9.01
C LEU A 121 6.97 8.35 9.39
N TRP A 122 7.95 8.85 8.63
CA TRP A 122 9.35 8.78 8.98
C TRP A 122 9.64 9.38 10.36
N GLU A 123 9.01 10.50 10.73
CA GLU A 123 9.19 11.11 12.05
C GLU A 123 8.54 10.28 13.15
N SER A 124 7.35 9.73 12.93
CA SER A 124 6.65 8.86 13.88
C SER A 124 7.34 7.50 14.06
N VAL A 125 7.85 6.93 12.97
CA VAL A 125 8.67 5.71 12.97
C VAL A 125 9.98 6.03 13.68
N TRP A 126 10.71 7.08 13.31
CA TRP A 126 11.96 7.44 13.95
C TRP A 126 11.80 7.88 15.42
N ALA A 127 10.68 8.47 15.81
CA ALA A 127 10.37 8.75 17.21
C ALA A 127 10.06 7.46 18.00
N SER A 128 9.35 6.52 17.37
CA SER A 128 9.13 5.17 17.93
C SER A 128 10.41 4.31 17.94
N PHE A 129 11.37 4.63 17.06
CA PHE A 129 12.68 4.01 16.91
C PHE A 129 13.84 4.86 17.49
N GLY A 130 13.57 5.98 18.14
CA GLY A 130 14.58 6.93 18.60
C GLY A 130 14.32 7.49 20.00
N GLY A 131 13.10 7.31 20.53
CA GLY A 131 12.75 7.63 21.91
C GLY A 131 12.88 6.41 22.81
N GLN A 132 13.79 6.50 23.78
CA GLN A 132 14.10 5.55 24.85
C GLN A 132 14.93 4.29 24.49
N SER A 133 15.91 4.06 25.35
CA SER A 133 16.99 3.06 25.39
C SER A 133 16.62 1.58 25.19
N ASP A 134 15.37 1.27 24.86
CA ASP A 134 14.84 -0.10 24.80
C ASP A 134 14.99 -0.74 23.43
N ILE A 135 15.35 0.03 22.40
CA ILE A 135 15.40 -0.48 21.01
C ILE A 135 16.69 -1.25 20.76
N TRP A 136 17.81 -0.81 21.33
CA TRP A 136 19.02 -1.64 21.34
C TRP A 136 18.76 -2.94 22.09
N MET A 137 17.97 -2.93 23.17
CA MET A 137 17.61 -4.13 23.92
C MET A 137 16.66 -5.04 23.11
N ASN A 138 15.68 -4.47 22.40
CA ASN A 138 14.73 -5.21 21.58
C ASN A 138 15.38 -5.77 20.31
N VAL A 139 16.26 -5.02 19.64
CA VAL A 139 17.04 -5.50 18.49
C VAL A 139 18.02 -6.58 18.93
N VAL A 140 18.68 -6.41 20.07
CA VAL A 140 19.55 -7.46 20.65
C VAL A 140 18.72 -8.68 21.04
N MET A 141 17.54 -8.53 21.66
CA MET A 141 16.66 -9.64 21.98
C MET A 141 16.14 -10.37 20.75
N VAL A 142 15.69 -9.65 19.73
CA VAL A 142 15.24 -10.26 18.47
C VAL A 142 16.41 -10.97 17.78
N ALA A 143 17.60 -10.37 17.75
CA ALA A 143 18.79 -11.01 17.22
C ALA A 143 19.18 -12.27 18.02
N LEU A 144 19.05 -12.25 19.34
CA LEU A 144 19.35 -13.37 20.24
C LEU A 144 18.32 -14.50 20.08
N VAL A 145 17.03 -14.18 19.95
CA VAL A 145 15.96 -15.14 19.64
C VAL A 145 16.18 -15.78 18.28
N VAL A 146 16.49 -14.99 17.25
CA VAL A 146 16.81 -15.50 15.91
C VAL A 146 18.06 -16.39 15.94
N ALA A 147 19.09 -16.03 16.71
CA ALA A 147 20.29 -16.84 16.87
C ALA A 147 19.99 -18.17 17.60
N VAL A 148 19.23 -18.14 18.69
CA VAL A 148 18.85 -19.35 19.45
C VAL A 148 17.97 -20.27 18.61
N VAL A 149 16.99 -19.72 17.89
CA VAL A 149 16.12 -20.49 16.99
C VAL A 149 16.94 -21.05 15.82
N GLY A 150 17.86 -20.28 15.24
CA GLY A 150 18.76 -20.74 14.18
C GLY A 150 19.68 -21.89 14.65
N VAL A 151 20.26 -21.76 15.84
CA VAL A 151 21.09 -22.80 16.46
C VAL A 151 20.27 -24.03 16.82
N ALA A 152 19.04 -23.88 17.33
CA ALA A 152 18.14 -24.99 17.64
C ALA A 152 17.74 -25.77 16.38
N ILE A 153 17.43 -25.07 15.29
CA ILE A 153 17.07 -25.67 14.00
C ILE A 153 18.28 -26.36 13.34
N TRP A 154 19.48 -25.80 13.45
CA TRP A 154 20.70 -26.46 12.96
C TRP A 154 21.21 -27.59 13.85
N GLY A 155 21.02 -27.49 15.16
CA GLY A 155 21.34 -28.56 16.12
C GLY A 155 20.42 -29.78 15.98
N GLY A 156 19.17 -29.58 15.54
CA GLY A 156 18.20 -30.65 15.30
C GLY A 156 18.50 -31.50 14.05
N LYS A 157 19.23 -30.98 13.05
CA LYS A 157 19.54 -31.70 11.81
C LYS A 157 20.75 -32.63 11.89
N LYS A 158 21.42 -32.76 13.04
CA LYS A 158 22.67 -33.53 13.18
C LYS A 158 22.54 -34.84 13.98
N LYS A 159 21.32 -35.30 14.28
CA LYS A 159 21.06 -36.51 15.07
C LYS A 159 19.97 -37.45 14.49
N GLU A 160 19.86 -37.51 13.18
CA GLU A 160 19.20 -38.63 12.48
C GLU A 160 20.15 -39.12 11.38
N GLY A 161 21.12 -39.92 11.80
CA GLY A 161 22.10 -40.64 11.00
C GLY A 161 22.74 -41.71 11.87
#